data_AF-A0A382C952-F1
#
_entry.id   AF-A0A382C952-F1
#
_cell.length_a   1.000
_cell.length_b   1.000
_cell.length_c   1.000
_cell.angle_alpha   90.00
_cell.angle_beta   90.00
_cell.angle_gamma   90.00
#
_symmetry.space_group_name_H-M   'P 1'
#
loop_
_entity.id
_entity.type
_entity.pdbx_description
1 polymer ?
#
loop_
_entity_poly.entity_id
_entity_poly.type
_entity_poly.pdbx_seq_one_letter_code
_entity_poly.pdbx_strand_id
1 'polypeptide(L)'
;MIPNVFAQDVIPSWIKNNAGWWATDKIDDSSFLQGIQYLIKEGIMVIPSTETAKSVGSQEVPSWIKNNAGWWADGQIDDSSFVLGIQWLVSNGIIIVEEKQVQSVAEFRVAFIGDQGHLPSSFAVLELIKDEGAQMVLHQGDLDYENDPDKWDRMITNVLGDDFPYFVSVGQHDVEAWDEGPIWDGYQDKLYDRLKKNPEITCVGDLGVKSACTYKGLFFILVSPGAKGSGHDSFIENQLNDNNSIWSVCSWAKNMNEIQLGSKADQTGWEVYNACKNGGAIIATGHEHSYHRTKTLIDIENQIVDPQWPKPDDLRVKEGSTFVFVSGLGGYSIRDQDRCLPISYPYGCNHEWASVYTSDQDANFGALFCVFNAGGQSNKAYCYFKNIDGEIVDEFSVTSFVDVDITKTSPAKTELPERDSVMVDLSKTNLRGADLSGVNLVSVDLSGKDLTYANLSGQDLSDHDLTNTILRGADLSDSVLPDSGLSEKDFDHAVLDGVDLSGKDLQYSTFRYGSFDNTNLENANLFLADFELVDLTKIKNKSLINANL
;
A
#
# COMPACT_ATOMS: atom_id res chain seq x y z
N MET A 1 -30.22 5.08 4.89
CA MET A 1 -29.77 3.71 5.19
C MET A 1 -28.95 3.26 3.98
N ILE A 2 -27.63 3.45 4.04
CA ILE A 2 -26.70 2.90 3.06
C ILE A 2 -25.96 1.81 3.84
N PRO A 3 -26.04 0.52 3.43
CA PRO A 3 -25.32 -0.53 4.11
C PRO A 3 -23.82 -0.37 3.81
N ASN A 4 -23.04 -0.11 4.86
CA ASN A 4 -21.59 -0.08 4.81
C ASN A 4 -21.11 -1.55 4.78
N VAL A 5 -21.12 -2.14 3.60
CA VAL A 5 -20.54 -3.48 3.39
C VAL A 5 -19.04 -3.26 3.18
N PHE A 6 -18.28 -3.29 4.27
CA PHE A 6 -16.83 -3.46 4.18
C PHE A 6 -16.58 -4.85 3.59
N ALA A 7 -16.18 -4.90 2.32
CA ALA A 7 -15.61 -6.11 1.76
C ALA A 7 -14.26 -6.35 2.46
N GLN A 8 -14.02 -7.60 2.87
CA GLN A 8 -12.90 -8.07 3.69
C GLN A 8 -11.51 -7.93 3.02
N ASP A 9 -11.41 -7.26 1.86
CA ASP A 9 -10.25 -7.22 0.97
C ASP A 9 -9.72 -5.78 0.68
N VAL A 10 -10.19 -4.76 1.40
CA VAL A 10 -9.82 -3.35 1.12
C VAL A 10 -8.60 -2.87 1.90
N ILE A 11 -8.28 -3.49 3.05
CA ILE A 11 -7.12 -3.09 3.86
C ILE A 11 -5.86 -3.83 3.35
N PRO A 12 -4.81 -3.12 2.91
CA PRO A 12 -3.57 -3.76 2.48
C PRO A 12 -2.96 -4.63 3.59
N SER A 13 -2.50 -5.83 3.23
CA SER A 13 -1.85 -6.80 4.13
C SER A 13 -0.69 -6.20 4.91
N TRP A 14 0.07 -5.28 4.32
CA TRP A 14 1.19 -4.60 4.99
C TRP A 14 0.75 -3.80 6.23
N ILE A 15 -0.46 -3.23 6.24
CA ILE A 15 -0.97 -2.48 7.39
C ILE A 15 -1.25 -3.43 8.55
N LYS A 16 -1.77 -4.61 8.22
CA LYS A 16 -2.04 -5.71 9.15
C LYS A 16 -0.73 -6.32 9.68
N ASN A 17 0.27 -6.46 8.82
CA ASN A 17 1.63 -6.88 9.21
C ASN A 17 2.30 -5.84 10.13
N ASN A 18 2.21 -4.55 9.79
CA ASN A 18 2.71 -3.46 10.63
C ASN A 18 2.01 -3.43 11.99
N ALA A 19 0.70 -3.69 12.04
CA ALA A 19 -0.02 -3.84 13.28
C ALA A 19 0.55 -4.98 14.15
N GLY A 20 0.85 -6.14 13.57
CA GLY A 20 1.51 -7.25 14.27
C GLY A 20 2.96 -6.96 14.69
N TRP A 21 3.72 -6.23 13.87
CA TRP A 21 5.07 -5.79 14.22
C TRP A 21 5.08 -4.75 15.32
N TRP A 22 4.16 -3.80 15.27
CA TRP A 22 3.98 -2.80 16.31
C TRP A 22 3.50 -3.44 17.62
N ALA A 23 2.64 -4.47 17.52
CA ALA A 23 2.21 -5.29 18.64
C ALA A 23 3.34 -6.05 19.34
N THR A 24 4.44 -6.28 18.61
CA THR A 24 5.63 -7.01 19.09
C THR A 24 6.83 -6.09 19.28
N ASP A 25 6.60 -4.77 19.33
CA ASP A 25 7.62 -3.72 19.48
C ASP A 25 8.74 -3.75 18.42
N LYS A 26 8.48 -4.38 17.27
CA LYS A 26 9.41 -4.41 16.12
C LYS A 26 9.44 -3.08 15.36
N ILE A 27 8.37 -2.30 15.44
CA ILE A 27 8.28 -0.94 14.89
C ILE A 27 7.70 0.00 15.95
N ASP A 28 7.99 1.29 15.82
CA ASP A 28 7.54 2.31 16.77
C ASP A 28 6.11 2.82 16.49
N ASP A 29 5.55 3.59 17.42
CA ASP A 29 4.20 4.17 17.31
C ASP A 29 4.05 5.02 16.04
N SER A 30 5.10 5.74 15.63
CA SER A 30 5.09 6.53 14.40
C SER A 30 4.88 5.65 13.16
N SER A 31 5.55 4.50 13.10
CA SER A 31 5.46 3.56 11.98
C SER A 31 4.08 2.91 11.88
N PHE A 32 3.45 2.61 13.03
CA PHE A 32 2.06 2.14 13.06
C PHE A 32 1.06 3.22 12.64
N LEU A 33 1.22 4.45 13.15
CA LEU A 33 0.33 5.56 12.83
C LEU A 33 0.39 5.98 11.36
N GLN A 34 1.52 5.77 10.66
CA GLN A 34 1.59 5.93 9.21
C GLN A 34 0.66 4.98 8.45
N GLY A 35 0.50 3.74 8.94
CA GLY A 35 -0.47 2.79 8.40
C GLY A 35 -1.91 3.27 8.56
N ILE A 36 -2.23 3.85 9.73
CA ILE A 36 -3.54 4.46 9.98
C ILE A 36 -3.76 5.70 9.10
N GLN A 37 -2.75 6.55 8.96
CA GLN A 37 -2.80 7.73 8.10
C GLN A 37 -3.04 7.36 6.63
N TYR A 38 -2.42 6.27 6.14
CA TYR A 38 -2.66 5.74 4.80
C TYR A 38 -4.15 5.35 4.62
N LEU A 39 -4.73 4.62 5.58
CA LEU A 39 -6.14 4.23 5.51
C LEU A 39 -7.05 5.45 5.40
N ILE A 40 -6.74 6.53 6.13
CA ILE A 40 -7.50 7.78 6.09
C ILE A 40 -7.34 8.48 4.73
N LYS A 41 -6.11 8.59 4.22
CA LYS A 41 -5.79 9.28 2.96
C LYS A 41 -6.45 8.62 1.74
N GLU A 42 -6.42 7.30 1.68
CA GLU A 42 -6.98 6.53 0.56
C GLU A 42 -8.51 6.38 0.66
N GLY A 43 -9.15 7.01 1.66
CA GLY A 43 -10.60 6.95 1.86
C GLY A 43 -11.10 5.59 2.34
N ILE A 44 -10.20 4.68 2.74
CA ILE A 44 -10.51 3.36 3.28
C ILE A 44 -11.08 3.48 4.70
N MET A 45 -10.55 4.42 5.49
CA MET A 45 -11.01 4.78 6.82
C MET A 45 -11.51 6.23 6.81
N VAL A 46 -12.80 6.44 7.08
CA VAL A 46 -13.38 7.79 7.14
C VAL A 46 -13.44 8.25 8.59
N ILE A 47 -12.78 9.35 8.95
CA ILE A 47 -12.95 9.97 10.26
C ILE A 47 -14.18 10.90 10.21
N PRO A 48 -15.24 10.64 10.99
CA PRO A 48 -16.39 11.53 11.04
C PRO A 48 -15.97 12.90 11.60
N SER A 49 -16.40 13.99 10.97
CA SER A 49 -16.13 15.34 11.44
C SER A 49 -16.90 15.61 12.73
N THR A 50 -16.28 15.41 13.89
CA THR A 50 -16.86 15.78 15.18
C THR A 50 -16.36 17.17 15.60
N GLU A 51 -17.30 18.04 15.96
CA GLU A 51 -16.99 19.34 16.54
C GLU A 51 -16.30 19.16 17.91
N THR A 52 -15.06 19.63 17.99
CA THR A 52 -14.31 20.00 19.21
C THR A 52 -14.00 18.90 20.23
N ALA A 53 -12.75 18.43 20.20
CA ALA A 53 -11.97 18.19 21.42
C ALA A 53 -10.66 18.99 21.32
N LYS A 54 -10.42 19.90 22.27
CA LYS A 54 -9.15 20.62 22.40
C LYS A 54 -8.04 19.63 22.75
N SER A 55 -6.91 19.75 22.06
CA SER A 55 -5.69 18.97 22.25
C SER A 55 -5.24 18.97 23.71
N VAL A 56 -5.41 17.85 24.39
CA VAL A 56 -4.78 17.55 25.68
C VAL A 56 -4.38 16.08 25.68
N GLY A 57 -3.26 15.75 25.03
CA GLY A 57 -2.74 14.38 24.99
C GLY A 57 -1.36 14.32 24.31
N SER A 58 -0.46 13.50 24.84
CA SER A 58 0.87 13.24 24.29
C SER A 58 0.82 12.50 22.95
N GLN A 59 1.88 12.64 22.14
CA GLN A 59 2.07 11.97 20.84
C GLN A 59 2.26 10.43 20.92
N GLU A 60 2.21 9.85 22.11
CA GLU A 60 2.42 8.42 22.35
C GLU A 60 1.10 7.67 22.22
N VAL A 61 1.10 6.61 21.40
CA VAL A 61 -0.08 5.76 21.23
C VAL A 61 -0.18 4.87 22.46
N PRO A 62 -1.33 4.86 23.17
CA PRO A 62 -1.50 4.00 24.33
C PRO A 62 -1.14 2.54 24.03
N SER A 63 -0.23 1.96 24.82
CA SER A 63 0.34 0.64 24.55
C SER A 63 -0.69 -0.50 24.53
N TRP A 64 -1.88 -0.35 25.12
CA TRP A 64 -2.95 -1.36 25.01
C TRP A 64 -3.47 -1.52 23.57
N ILE A 65 -3.36 -0.48 22.73
CA ILE A 65 -3.79 -0.54 21.33
C ILE A 65 -2.88 -1.51 20.54
N LYS A 66 -1.65 -1.77 21.00
CA LYS A 66 -0.75 -2.80 20.45
C LYS A 66 -1.35 -4.19 20.52
N ASN A 67 -2.11 -4.50 21.57
CA ASN A 67 -2.76 -5.81 21.69
C ASN A 67 -3.88 -5.97 20.66
N ASN A 68 -4.70 -4.93 20.47
CA ASN A 68 -5.72 -4.91 19.40
C ASN A 68 -5.08 -5.04 18.01
N ALA A 69 -3.96 -4.35 17.78
CA ALA A 69 -3.20 -4.46 16.55
C ALA A 69 -2.63 -5.88 16.32
N GLY A 70 -2.17 -6.54 17.38
CA GLY A 70 -1.71 -7.93 17.34
C GLY A 70 -2.84 -8.92 17.06
N TRP A 71 -3.99 -8.79 17.73
CA TRP A 71 -5.16 -9.62 17.47
C TRP A 71 -5.72 -9.43 16.08
N TRP A 72 -5.70 -8.19 15.58
CA TRP A 72 -6.08 -7.91 14.21
C TRP A 72 -5.12 -8.63 13.26
N ALA A 73 -3.81 -8.50 13.47
CA ALA A 73 -2.79 -9.18 12.67
C ALA A 73 -2.94 -10.71 12.67
N ASP A 74 -3.27 -11.30 13.82
CA ASP A 74 -3.46 -12.74 13.99
C ASP A 74 -4.84 -13.24 13.54
N GLY A 75 -5.72 -12.34 13.06
CA GLY A 75 -7.07 -12.67 12.60
C GLY A 75 -8.07 -12.99 13.70
N GLN A 76 -7.75 -12.65 14.95
CA GLN A 76 -8.62 -12.82 16.12
C GLN A 76 -9.72 -11.74 16.18
N ILE A 77 -9.49 -10.56 15.60
CA ILE A 77 -10.51 -9.54 15.33
C ILE A 77 -10.56 -9.22 13.83
N ASP A 78 -11.76 -8.94 13.33
CA ASP A 78 -11.96 -8.60 11.92
C ASP A 78 -11.56 -7.16 11.59
N ASP A 79 -11.39 -6.89 10.30
CA ASP A 79 -10.95 -5.60 9.77
C ASP A 79 -11.91 -4.45 10.14
N SER A 80 -13.21 -4.73 10.17
CA SER A 80 -14.22 -3.71 10.49
C SER A 80 -14.14 -3.31 11.95
N SER A 81 -13.96 -4.28 12.85
CA SER A 81 -13.84 -4.08 14.29
C SER A 81 -12.59 -3.27 14.63
N PHE A 82 -11.46 -3.60 14.00
CA PHE A 82 -10.22 -2.85 14.20
C PHE A 82 -10.31 -1.42 13.65
N VAL A 83 -10.84 -1.24 12.44
CA VAL A 83 -10.99 0.10 11.81
C VAL A 83 -11.92 1.00 12.63
N LEU A 84 -13.07 0.49 13.07
CA LEU A 84 -14.02 1.24 13.90
C LEU A 84 -13.37 1.67 15.23
N GLY A 85 -12.58 0.78 15.86
CA GLY A 85 -11.84 1.09 17.07
C GLY A 85 -10.83 2.23 16.86
N ILE A 86 -10.04 2.19 15.78
CA ILE A 86 -9.08 3.24 15.45
C ILE A 86 -9.80 4.56 15.10
N GLN A 87 -10.89 4.52 14.33
CA GLN A 87 -11.70 5.70 14.00
C GLN A 87 -12.20 6.40 15.26
N TRP A 88 -12.67 5.63 16.24
CA TRP A 88 -13.12 6.16 17.52
C TRP A 88 -11.96 6.81 18.29
N LEU A 89 -10.80 6.16 18.35
CA LEU A 89 -9.61 6.66 19.04
C LEU A 89 -9.10 7.98 18.45
N VAL A 90 -9.12 8.10 17.12
CA VAL A 90 -8.75 9.33 16.40
C VAL A 90 -9.80 10.43 16.63
N SER A 91 -11.09 10.10 16.54
CA SER A 91 -12.19 11.07 16.72
C SER A 91 -12.27 11.65 18.14
N ASN A 92 -11.74 10.92 19.14
CA ASN A 92 -11.69 11.35 20.53
C ASN A 92 -10.33 11.94 20.95
N GLY A 93 -9.39 12.10 20.00
CA GLY A 93 -8.08 12.71 20.25
C GLY A 93 -7.17 11.88 21.16
N ILE A 94 -7.45 10.58 21.33
CA ILE A 94 -6.63 9.62 22.08
C ILE A 94 -5.42 9.22 21.23
N ILE A 95 -5.68 8.97 19.95
CA ILE A 95 -4.64 8.91 18.92
C ILE A 95 -4.67 10.24 18.18
N ILE A 96 -3.56 10.97 18.22
CA ILE A 96 -3.37 12.12 17.35
C ILE A 96 -2.64 11.61 16.11
N VAL A 97 -3.39 11.40 15.03
CA VAL A 97 -2.80 11.32 13.70
C VAL A 97 -2.58 12.76 13.27
N GLU A 98 -1.49 13.37 13.74
CA GLU A 98 -1.02 14.62 13.16
C GLU A 98 -0.82 14.36 11.66
N GLU A 99 -1.24 15.30 10.80
CA GLU A 99 -0.53 15.51 9.53
C GLU A 99 0.90 15.96 9.85
N LYS A 100 1.68 15.10 10.52
CA LYS A 100 3.11 15.16 10.34
C LYS A 100 3.29 14.90 8.87
N GLN A 101 3.92 15.84 8.19
CA GLN A 101 4.57 15.55 6.94
C GLN A 101 5.42 14.30 7.22
N VAL A 102 4.89 13.12 6.83
CA VAL A 102 5.68 11.92 6.60
C VAL A 102 6.86 12.46 5.85
N GLN A 103 8.06 12.33 6.42
CA GLN A 103 9.28 12.89 5.88
C GLN A 103 9.25 12.61 4.38
N SER A 104 8.93 13.65 3.59
CA SER A 104 8.33 13.42 2.27
C SER A 104 9.39 12.70 1.46
N VAL A 105 9.13 11.43 1.10
CA VAL A 105 10.07 10.73 0.24
C VAL A 105 10.12 11.55 -1.03
N ALA A 106 11.34 12.00 -1.38
CA ALA A 106 11.51 12.90 -2.48
C ALA A 106 10.90 12.27 -3.74
N GLU A 107 10.07 13.05 -4.42
CA GLU A 107 9.51 12.64 -5.70
C GLU A 107 10.66 12.41 -6.68
N PHE A 108 10.54 11.32 -7.43
CA PHE A 108 11.56 10.90 -8.37
C PHE A 108 10.97 10.75 -9.77
N ARG A 109 11.24 11.71 -10.66
CA ARG A 109 10.68 11.74 -12.01
C ARG A 109 11.61 11.01 -12.99
N VAL A 110 11.08 9.96 -13.60
CA VAL A 110 11.77 9.17 -14.63
C VAL A 110 11.07 9.36 -15.96
N ALA A 111 11.85 9.57 -17.02
CA ALA A 111 11.35 9.54 -18.38
C ALA A 111 11.63 8.18 -19.04
N PHE A 112 10.67 7.68 -19.80
CA PHE A 112 10.75 6.43 -20.56
C PHE A 112 10.57 6.73 -22.04
N ILE A 113 11.53 6.30 -22.85
CA ILE A 113 11.50 6.44 -24.30
C ILE A 113 12.06 5.19 -24.97
N GLY A 114 11.77 5.00 -26.24
CA GLY A 114 12.34 4.02 -27.16
C GLY A 114 12.39 4.64 -28.55
N ASP A 115 13.18 4.06 -29.45
CA ASP A 115 13.09 4.38 -30.88
C ASP A 115 13.38 5.87 -31.15
N GLN A 116 14.46 6.37 -30.52
CA GLN A 116 14.78 7.79 -30.46
C GLN A 116 15.22 8.33 -31.83
N GLY A 117 16.16 7.67 -32.49
CA GLY A 117 16.80 8.16 -33.70
C GLY A 117 17.64 9.42 -33.48
N HIS A 118 18.01 10.08 -34.57
CA HIS A 118 18.78 11.34 -34.53
C HIS A 118 18.18 12.40 -35.48
N LEU A 119 16.88 12.65 -35.32
CA LEU A 119 16.08 13.60 -36.10
C LEU A 119 15.74 14.84 -35.25
N PRO A 120 15.27 15.96 -35.85
CA PRO A 120 14.80 17.12 -35.08
C PRO A 120 13.75 16.77 -34.01
N SER A 121 12.91 15.77 -34.26
CA SER A 121 11.97 15.19 -33.30
C SER A 121 12.67 14.54 -32.10
N SER A 122 13.79 13.84 -32.31
CA SER A 122 14.60 13.23 -31.24
C SER A 122 15.15 14.29 -30.28
N PHE A 123 15.64 15.42 -30.83
CA PHE A 123 16.06 16.57 -30.02
C PHE A 123 14.88 17.19 -29.26
N ALA A 124 13.72 17.32 -29.91
CA ALA A 124 12.52 17.87 -29.27
C ALA A 124 12.03 17.00 -28.10
N VAL A 125 12.10 15.67 -28.21
CA VAL A 125 11.78 14.76 -27.10
C VAL A 125 12.78 14.91 -25.95
N LEU A 126 14.08 15.07 -26.23
CA LEU A 126 15.07 15.33 -25.19
C LEU A 126 14.87 16.69 -24.50
N GLU A 127 14.51 17.74 -25.24
CA GLU A 127 14.19 19.04 -24.65
C GLU A 127 12.90 18.95 -23.81
N LEU A 128 11.89 18.18 -24.25
CA LEU A 128 10.71 17.89 -23.42
C LEU A 128 11.09 17.20 -22.11
N ILE A 129 11.98 16.20 -22.14
CA ILE A 129 12.47 15.49 -20.95
C ILE A 129 13.16 16.45 -19.97
N LYS A 130 13.95 17.38 -20.50
CA LYS A 130 14.62 18.44 -19.74
C LYS A 130 13.63 19.41 -19.11
N ASP A 131 12.66 19.88 -19.89
CA ASP A 131 11.64 20.86 -19.46
C ASP A 131 10.71 20.28 -18.40
N GLU A 132 10.37 19.00 -18.52
CA GLU A 132 9.62 18.26 -17.48
C GLU A 132 10.49 17.95 -16.25
N GLY A 133 11.78 18.25 -16.26
CA GLY A 133 12.68 18.06 -15.12
C GLY A 133 12.82 16.59 -14.71
N ALA A 134 12.84 15.67 -15.68
CA ALA A 134 13.17 14.28 -15.41
C ALA A 134 14.57 14.17 -14.82
N GLN A 135 14.77 13.26 -13.88
CA GLN A 135 16.03 13.07 -13.16
C GLN A 135 16.85 11.89 -13.70
N MET A 136 16.23 11.06 -14.53
CA MET A 136 16.90 10.03 -15.33
C MET A 136 16.02 9.63 -16.52
N VAL A 137 16.65 8.96 -17.49
CA VAL A 137 15.97 8.29 -18.61
C VAL A 137 16.19 6.78 -18.56
N LEU A 138 15.12 6.01 -18.72
CA LEU A 138 15.16 4.60 -19.10
C LEU A 138 14.81 4.47 -20.58
N HIS A 139 15.78 4.12 -21.42
CA HIS A 139 15.65 4.01 -22.87
C HIS A 139 15.50 2.54 -23.31
N GLN A 140 14.34 2.19 -23.87
CA GLN A 140 14.00 0.86 -24.35
C GLN A 140 14.56 0.56 -25.75
N GLY A 141 15.84 0.87 -25.98
CA GLY A 141 16.61 0.49 -27.17
C GLY A 141 16.23 1.21 -28.47
N ASP A 142 16.93 0.82 -29.54
CA ASP A 142 16.84 1.40 -30.89
C ASP A 142 17.23 2.90 -30.86
N LEU A 143 18.53 3.13 -30.64
CA LEU A 143 19.14 4.39 -30.23
C LEU A 143 19.15 5.46 -31.33
N ASP A 144 20.06 5.37 -32.30
CA ASP A 144 20.23 6.38 -33.35
C ASP A 144 19.86 5.87 -34.75
N TYR A 145 19.70 4.55 -34.93
CA TYR A 145 19.52 3.85 -36.22
C TYR A 145 20.67 4.04 -37.23
N GLU A 146 21.84 4.47 -36.76
CA GLU A 146 23.01 4.83 -37.56
C GLU A 146 24.30 4.12 -37.14
N ASN A 147 24.32 3.42 -36.00
CA ASN A 147 25.51 2.78 -35.43
C ASN A 147 26.63 3.80 -35.12
N ASP A 148 26.29 4.98 -34.60
CA ASP A 148 27.24 6.05 -34.24
C ASP A 148 27.11 6.45 -32.75
N PRO A 149 27.71 5.68 -31.82
CA PRO A 149 27.65 5.94 -30.38
C PRO A 149 28.11 7.33 -29.98
N ASP A 150 29.12 7.86 -30.65
CA ASP A 150 29.64 9.19 -30.38
C ASP A 150 28.61 10.28 -30.74
N LYS A 151 27.92 10.13 -31.88
CA LYS A 151 26.88 11.06 -32.31
C LYS A 151 25.65 10.99 -31.40
N TRP A 152 25.23 9.78 -31.06
CA TRP A 152 24.13 9.55 -30.12
C TRP A 152 24.41 10.15 -28.74
N ASP A 153 25.58 9.88 -28.15
CA ASP A 153 25.93 10.42 -26.84
C ASP A 153 26.07 11.95 -26.87
N ARG A 154 26.66 12.52 -27.93
CA ARG A 154 26.72 13.98 -28.11
C ARG A 154 25.35 14.63 -28.15
N MET A 155 24.36 14.02 -28.80
CA MET A 155 22.99 14.53 -28.83
C MET A 155 22.43 14.66 -27.41
N ILE A 156 22.57 13.61 -26.60
CA ILE A 156 22.12 13.60 -25.20
C ILE A 156 22.89 14.64 -24.38
N THR A 157 24.21 14.65 -24.48
CA THR A 157 25.10 15.57 -23.75
C THR A 157 24.79 17.03 -24.06
N ASN A 158 24.49 17.37 -25.31
CA ASN A 158 24.16 18.73 -25.71
C ASN A 158 22.83 19.23 -25.12
N VAL A 159 21.86 18.33 -24.89
CA VAL A 159 20.52 18.71 -24.41
C VAL A 159 20.40 18.57 -22.90
N LEU A 160 20.70 17.38 -22.37
CA LEU A 160 20.50 17.00 -20.97
C LEU A 160 21.75 17.20 -20.09
N GLY A 161 22.93 17.28 -20.70
CA GLY A 161 24.20 17.36 -19.98
C GLY A 161 24.98 16.04 -19.97
N ASP A 162 26.29 16.16 -19.76
CA ASP A 162 27.27 15.07 -19.82
C ASP A 162 27.21 14.10 -18.62
N ASP A 163 26.63 14.56 -17.50
CA ASP A 163 26.44 13.83 -16.25
C ASP A 163 25.00 13.39 -16.02
N PHE A 164 24.07 13.71 -16.92
CA PHE A 164 22.67 13.31 -16.78
C PHE A 164 22.53 11.77 -16.78
N PRO A 165 21.87 11.15 -15.77
CA PRO A 165 21.69 9.70 -15.71
C PRO A 165 20.82 9.16 -16.86
N TYR A 166 21.43 8.31 -17.69
CA TYR A 166 20.79 7.75 -18.87
C TYR A 166 21.10 6.25 -18.94
N PHE A 167 20.06 5.43 -18.98
CA PHE A 167 20.18 3.97 -18.97
C PHE A 167 19.47 3.40 -20.19
N VAL A 168 20.01 2.31 -20.73
CA VAL A 168 19.55 1.72 -21.99
C VAL A 168 19.43 0.22 -21.87
N SER A 169 18.37 -0.36 -22.43
CA SER A 169 18.31 -1.77 -22.79
C SER A 169 18.60 -1.95 -24.28
N VAL A 170 19.40 -2.94 -24.68
CA VAL A 170 19.80 -3.11 -26.10
C VAL A 170 18.60 -3.42 -26.98
N GLY A 171 18.41 -2.62 -28.03
CA GLY A 171 17.50 -2.84 -29.15
C GLY A 171 18.18 -3.54 -30.33
N GLN A 172 17.41 -3.91 -31.35
CA GLN A 172 17.98 -4.62 -32.50
C GLN A 172 18.88 -3.76 -33.37
N HIS A 173 18.63 -2.45 -33.39
CA HIS A 173 19.41 -1.49 -34.17
C HIS A 173 20.72 -1.10 -33.48
N ASP A 174 20.94 -1.56 -32.24
CA ASP A 174 22.10 -1.16 -31.44
C ASP A 174 23.19 -2.24 -31.43
N VAL A 175 22.83 -3.50 -31.73
CA VAL A 175 23.69 -4.69 -31.50
C VAL A 175 25.05 -4.58 -32.20
N GLU A 176 25.08 -4.02 -33.41
CA GLU A 176 26.30 -3.91 -34.20
C GLU A 176 27.33 -2.97 -33.57
N ALA A 177 26.86 -1.94 -32.85
CA ALA A 177 27.66 -0.88 -32.26
C ALA A 177 27.63 -0.86 -30.72
N TRP A 178 27.10 -1.92 -30.11
CA TRP A 178 26.88 -1.97 -28.66
C TRP A 178 28.19 -2.04 -27.87
N ASP A 179 29.05 -3.00 -28.21
CA ASP A 179 30.36 -3.22 -27.58
C ASP A 179 31.47 -2.52 -28.36
N GLU A 180 32.62 -2.31 -27.72
CA GLU A 180 33.82 -1.76 -28.38
C GLU A 180 34.22 -2.56 -29.63
N GLY A 181 34.50 -1.83 -30.70
CA GLY A 181 35.19 -2.36 -31.87
C GLY A 181 36.70 -2.15 -31.73
N PRO A 182 37.54 -2.77 -32.60
CA PRO A 182 39.00 -2.66 -32.49
C PRO A 182 39.56 -1.23 -32.63
N ILE A 183 38.73 -0.24 -32.98
CA ILE A 183 39.11 1.13 -33.35
C ILE A 183 38.18 2.20 -32.70
N TRP A 184 37.15 1.82 -31.94
CA TRP A 184 36.14 2.76 -31.43
C TRP A 184 35.35 2.20 -30.23
N ASP A 185 34.92 3.10 -29.35
CA ASP A 185 34.07 2.79 -28.18
C ASP A 185 32.62 2.53 -28.63
N GLY A 186 31.96 1.53 -28.04
CA GLY A 186 30.56 1.20 -28.31
C GLY A 186 29.57 2.05 -27.50
N TYR A 187 28.27 1.86 -27.72
CA TYR A 187 27.22 2.48 -26.90
C TYR A 187 27.39 2.17 -25.41
N GLN A 188 27.79 0.95 -25.08
CA GLN A 188 27.96 0.52 -23.69
C GLN A 188 29.04 1.32 -22.96
N ASP A 189 30.14 1.65 -23.64
CA ASP A 189 31.22 2.45 -23.08
C ASP A 189 30.75 3.88 -22.76
N LYS A 190 29.95 4.48 -23.66
CA LYS A 190 29.37 5.81 -23.42
C LYS A 190 28.47 5.81 -22.19
N LEU A 191 27.70 4.74 -22.00
CA LEU A 191 26.87 4.56 -20.81
C LEU A 191 27.72 4.41 -19.54
N TYR A 192 28.75 3.56 -19.53
CA TYR A 192 29.65 3.46 -18.38
C TYR A 192 30.28 4.81 -18.03
N ASP A 193 30.71 5.56 -19.05
CA ASP A 193 31.32 6.88 -18.89
C ASP A 193 30.38 7.92 -18.31
N ARG A 194 29.08 7.82 -18.61
CA ARG A 194 28.03 8.66 -18.05
C ARG A 194 27.69 8.24 -16.62
N LEU A 195 27.51 6.94 -16.37
CA LEU A 195 27.08 6.44 -15.06
C LEU A 195 28.18 6.59 -14.00
N LYS A 196 29.47 6.47 -14.34
CA LYS A 196 30.59 6.66 -13.39
C LYS A 196 30.66 8.07 -12.80
N LYS A 197 30.03 9.07 -13.44
CA LYS A 197 29.95 10.46 -12.96
C LYS A 197 28.91 10.62 -11.84
N ASN A 198 28.08 9.61 -11.61
CA ASN A 198 26.98 9.61 -10.66
C ASN A 198 27.21 8.55 -9.56
N PRO A 199 27.83 8.92 -8.42
CA PRO A 199 28.23 7.96 -7.38
C PRO A 199 27.05 7.33 -6.63
N GLU A 200 25.83 7.85 -6.77
CA GLU A 200 24.60 7.27 -6.19
C GLU A 200 24.04 6.11 -7.02
N ILE A 201 24.51 5.92 -8.25
CA ILE A 201 24.05 4.85 -9.14
C ILE A 201 24.85 3.60 -8.82
N THR A 202 24.15 2.50 -8.55
CA THR A 202 24.76 1.18 -8.46
C THR A 202 24.21 0.31 -9.58
N CYS A 203 25.08 -0.38 -10.31
CA CYS A 203 24.70 -1.34 -11.34
C CYS A 203 25.54 -2.61 -11.19
N VAL A 204 24.91 -3.76 -11.44
CA VAL A 204 25.55 -5.07 -11.51
C VAL A 204 25.21 -5.75 -12.83
N GLY A 205 26.08 -6.65 -13.28
CA GLY A 205 25.89 -7.40 -14.52
C GLY A 205 26.44 -6.69 -15.74
N ASP A 206 25.94 -7.10 -16.91
CA ASP A 206 26.37 -6.63 -18.22
C ASP A 206 25.44 -5.50 -18.67
N LEU A 207 25.91 -4.25 -18.60
CA LEU A 207 25.09 -3.04 -18.72
C LEU A 207 24.25 -3.05 -20.01
N GLY A 208 22.93 -2.94 -19.86
CA GLY A 208 21.96 -2.94 -20.96
C GLY A 208 21.68 -4.29 -21.62
N VAL A 209 22.48 -5.32 -21.37
CA VAL A 209 22.27 -6.70 -21.87
C VAL A 209 21.59 -7.58 -20.83
N LYS A 210 22.19 -7.65 -19.63
CA LYS A 210 21.67 -8.33 -18.44
C LYS A 210 22.26 -7.64 -17.22
N SER A 211 21.65 -6.51 -16.87
CA SER A 211 22.09 -5.72 -15.72
C SER A 211 20.91 -5.31 -14.85
N ALA A 212 21.21 -5.06 -13.59
CA ALA A 212 20.26 -4.49 -12.65
C ALA A 212 20.92 -3.30 -11.98
N CYS A 213 20.16 -2.23 -11.82
CA CYS A 213 20.64 -0.97 -11.27
C CYS A 213 19.70 -0.45 -10.20
N THR A 214 20.25 0.32 -9.28
CA THR A 214 19.49 1.12 -8.30
C THR A 214 19.90 2.57 -8.39
N TYR A 215 18.92 3.46 -8.40
CA TYR A 215 19.16 4.89 -8.29
C TYR A 215 17.99 5.55 -7.57
N LYS A 216 18.28 6.31 -6.50
CA LYS A 216 17.29 7.03 -5.68
C LYS A 216 16.09 6.19 -5.22
N GLY A 217 16.35 4.93 -4.87
CA GLY A 217 15.34 3.99 -4.36
C GLY A 217 14.50 3.29 -5.44
N LEU A 218 14.71 3.60 -6.73
CA LEU A 218 14.15 2.84 -7.83
C LEU A 218 15.12 1.71 -8.22
N PHE A 219 14.63 0.47 -8.19
CA PHE A 219 15.33 -0.68 -8.76
C PHE A 219 14.85 -0.91 -10.19
N PHE A 220 15.77 -1.20 -11.10
CA PHE A 220 15.39 -1.51 -12.48
C PHE A 220 16.36 -2.47 -13.14
N ILE A 221 15.82 -3.30 -14.03
CA ILE A 221 16.51 -4.37 -14.72
C ILE A 221 16.55 -4.02 -16.21
N LEU A 222 17.74 -3.98 -16.78
CA LEU A 222 17.97 -3.73 -18.20
C LEU A 222 18.37 -5.06 -18.86
N VAL A 223 17.47 -5.58 -19.70
CA VAL A 223 17.64 -6.85 -20.40
C VAL A 223 17.38 -6.68 -21.90
N SER A 224 17.92 -7.59 -22.71
CA SER A 224 17.81 -7.52 -24.18
C SER A 224 17.30 -8.82 -24.84
N PRO A 225 16.17 -9.41 -24.38
CA PRO A 225 15.60 -10.59 -25.02
C PRO A 225 15.31 -10.33 -26.50
N GLY A 226 15.67 -11.30 -27.34
CA GLY A 226 15.50 -11.18 -28.79
C GLY A 226 16.50 -10.29 -29.51
N ALA A 227 17.40 -9.59 -28.80
CA ALA A 227 18.41 -8.71 -29.39
C ALA A 227 19.84 -9.19 -29.11
N LYS A 228 20.23 -9.26 -27.82
CA LYS A 228 21.60 -9.60 -27.41
C LYS A 228 21.59 -10.47 -26.16
N GLY A 229 22.52 -11.43 -26.07
CA GLY A 229 22.62 -12.34 -24.92
C GLY A 229 21.46 -13.35 -24.81
N SER A 230 21.49 -14.16 -23.74
CA SER A 230 20.50 -15.22 -23.46
C SER A 230 20.30 -15.40 -21.95
N GLY A 231 19.24 -16.12 -21.56
CA GLY A 231 18.91 -16.40 -20.14
C GLY A 231 18.48 -15.15 -19.39
N HIS A 232 17.62 -14.33 -20.02
CA HIS A 232 17.14 -13.06 -19.50
C HIS A 232 16.08 -13.27 -18.42
N ASP A 233 15.17 -14.22 -18.63
CA ASP A 233 14.12 -14.67 -17.71
C ASP A 233 14.70 -15.06 -16.34
N SER A 234 15.63 -16.01 -16.32
CA SER A 234 16.28 -16.47 -15.09
C SER A 234 17.09 -15.35 -14.41
N PHE A 235 17.64 -14.41 -15.18
CA PHE A 235 18.33 -13.24 -14.61
C PHE A 235 17.32 -12.32 -13.90
N ILE A 236 16.20 -11.99 -14.56
CA ILE A 236 15.11 -11.19 -13.98
C ILE A 236 14.61 -11.83 -12.69
N GLU A 237 14.30 -13.12 -12.70
CA GLU A 237 13.79 -13.83 -11.53
C GLU A 237 14.76 -13.74 -10.35
N ASN A 238 16.05 -14.01 -10.58
CA ASN A 238 17.06 -13.91 -9.54
C ASN A 238 17.17 -12.48 -8.99
N GLN A 239 17.20 -11.47 -9.87
CA GLN A 239 17.33 -10.08 -9.45
C GLN A 239 16.12 -9.57 -8.67
N LEU A 240 14.89 -9.98 -9.03
CA LEU A 240 13.68 -9.59 -8.30
C LEU A 240 13.54 -10.36 -6.98
N ASN A 241 13.91 -11.64 -6.92
CA ASN A 241 13.85 -12.44 -5.70
C ASN A 241 14.79 -11.94 -4.59
N ASP A 242 15.95 -11.41 -4.99
CA ASP A 242 16.99 -10.87 -4.10
C ASP A 242 16.80 -9.37 -3.81
N ASN A 243 15.78 -8.73 -4.40
CA ASN A 243 15.48 -7.31 -4.23
C ASN A 243 14.29 -7.09 -3.28
N ASN A 244 14.31 -5.97 -2.57
CA ASN A 244 13.27 -5.56 -1.63
C ASN A 244 12.77 -4.13 -1.89
N SER A 245 13.05 -3.58 -3.08
CA SER A 245 12.63 -2.24 -3.45
C SER A 245 11.12 -2.21 -3.71
N ILE A 246 10.46 -1.15 -3.20
CA ILE A 246 9.03 -0.90 -3.44
C ILE A 246 8.74 -0.77 -4.95
N TRP A 247 9.68 -0.18 -5.68
CA TRP A 247 9.60 -0.01 -7.11
C TRP A 247 10.65 -0.84 -7.82
N SER A 248 10.16 -1.67 -8.74
CA SER A 248 10.98 -2.41 -9.68
C SER A 248 10.46 -2.16 -11.09
N VAL A 249 11.37 -1.93 -12.05
CA VAL A 249 11.03 -1.82 -13.48
C VAL A 249 11.87 -2.81 -14.26
N CYS A 250 11.24 -3.66 -15.06
CA CYS A 250 11.94 -4.39 -16.12
C CYS A 250 11.85 -3.60 -17.42
N SER A 251 12.99 -3.42 -18.09
CA SER A 251 13.12 -2.64 -19.32
C SER A 251 13.77 -3.48 -20.42
N TRP A 252 13.16 -3.52 -21.61
CA TRP A 252 13.75 -4.07 -22.83
C TRP A 252 13.10 -3.49 -24.09
N ALA A 253 13.67 -3.72 -25.27
CA ALA A 253 13.15 -3.14 -26.50
C ALA A 253 11.95 -3.90 -27.08
N LYS A 254 12.15 -5.16 -27.49
CA LYS A 254 11.22 -5.91 -28.35
C LYS A 254 9.96 -6.40 -27.66
N ASN A 255 8.88 -6.60 -28.41
CA ASN A 255 7.59 -7.03 -27.87
C ASN A 255 7.20 -8.45 -28.32
N MET A 256 6.24 -9.06 -27.61
CA MET A 256 5.40 -10.13 -28.17
C MET A 256 4.32 -9.52 -29.08
N ASN A 257 3.83 -10.26 -30.07
CA ASN A 257 2.82 -9.77 -31.01
C ASN A 257 1.50 -9.41 -30.30
N GLU A 258 1.12 -10.14 -29.25
CA GLU A 258 -0.10 -9.90 -28.48
C GLU A 258 0.00 -8.75 -27.46
N ILE A 259 1.20 -8.22 -27.20
CA ILE A 259 1.44 -7.06 -26.31
C ILE A 259 2.00 -5.88 -27.12
N GLN A 260 1.49 -5.73 -28.35
CA GLN A 260 1.69 -4.55 -29.19
C GLN A 260 0.47 -4.33 -30.07
N LEU A 261 0.38 -3.15 -30.67
CA LEU A 261 -0.72 -2.79 -31.57
C LEU A 261 -0.38 -2.98 -33.06
N GLY A 262 0.89 -3.16 -33.37
CA GLY A 262 1.39 -3.40 -34.71
C GLY A 262 1.32 -4.86 -35.13
N SER A 263 1.96 -5.14 -36.26
CA SER A 263 2.03 -6.45 -36.90
C SER A 263 3.38 -7.17 -36.73
N LYS A 264 4.25 -6.73 -35.81
CA LYS A 264 5.57 -7.39 -35.63
C LYS A 264 5.39 -8.76 -34.96
N ALA A 265 6.17 -9.74 -35.40
CA ALA A 265 6.13 -11.10 -34.85
C ALA A 265 6.60 -11.16 -33.39
N ASP A 266 6.40 -12.31 -32.74
CA ASP A 266 6.96 -12.59 -31.42
C ASP A 266 8.49 -12.57 -31.47
N GLN A 267 9.10 -11.74 -30.62
CA GLN A 267 10.55 -11.54 -30.66
C GLN A 267 11.26 -11.76 -29.32
N THR A 268 10.56 -11.97 -28.22
CA THR A 268 11.17 -12.22 -26.90
C THR A 268 10.91 -13.64 -26.40
N GLY A 269 9.67 -13.95 -26.04
CA GLY A 269 9.25 -15.07 -25.19
C GLY A 269 8.41 -14.56 -24.01
N TRP A 270 7.46 -15.36 -23.54
CA TRP A 270 6.58 -15.01 -22.41
C TRP A 270 7.28 -15.10 -21.06
N GLU A 271 8.40 -15.83 -20.99
CA GLU A 271 9.15 -16.09 -19.76
C GLU A 271 9.66 -14.79 -19.13
N VAL A 272 10.15 -13.84 -19.93
CA VAL A 272 10.61 -12.53 -19.42
C VAL A 272 9.45 -11.67 -18.88
N TYR A 273 8.29 -11.69 -19.54
CA TYR A 273 7.09 -11.00 -19.07
C TYR A 273 6.60 -11.60 -17.75
N ASN A 274 6.53 -12.93 -17.69
CA ASN A 274 6.09 -13.65 -16.51
C ASN A 274 7.06 -13.48 -15.33
N ALA A 275 8.37 -13.51 -15.56
CA ALA A 275 9.38 -13.23 -14.54
C ALA A 275 9.17 -11.85 -13.90
N CYS A 276 8.98 -10.81 -14.71
CA CYS A 276 8.74 -9.46 -14.23
C CYS A 276 7.41 -9.32 -13.48
N LYS A 277 6.34 -9.87 -14.03
CA LYS A 277 5.01 -9.91 -13.39
C LYS A 277 5.06 -10.62 -12.04
N ASN A 278 5.73 -11.77 -11.97
CA ASN A 278 5.80 -12.58 -10.76
C ASN A 278 6.60 -11.87 -9.65
N GLY A 279 7.59 -11.03 -10.00
CA GLY A 279 8.30 -10.17 -9.05
C GLY A 279 7.66 -8.78 -8.85
N GLY A 280 6.45 -8.53 -9.36
CA GLY A 280 5.74 -7.26 -9.15
C GLY A 280 6.42 -6.04 -9.78
N ALA A 281 7.18 -6.23 -10.86
CA ALA A 281 7.84 -5.14 -11.58
C ALA A 281 6.94 -4.53 -12.66
N ILE A 282 7.06 -3.21 -12.87
CA ILE A 282 6.50 -2.53 -14.04
C ILE A 282 7.25 -3.02 -15.29
N ILE A 283 6.54 -3.25 -16.40
CA ILE A 283 7.17 -3.69 -17.65
C ILE A 283 7.19 -2.54 -18.66
N ALA A 284 8.41 -2.07 -18.96
CA ALA A 284 8.69 -0.98 -19.91
C ALA A 284 9.27 -1.54 -21.20
N THR A 285 8.60 -1.27 -22.33
CA THR A 285 9.06 -1.70 -23.66
C THR A 285 9.08 -0.58 -24.70
N GLY A 286 9.73 -0.83 -25.82
CA GLY A 286 9.84 0.09 -26.96
C GLY A 286 9.55 -0.67 -28.24
N HIS A 287 10.39 -0.49 -29.26
CA HIS A 287 10.40 -1.16 -30.53
C HIS A 287 9.17 -0.90 -31.40
N GLU A 288 7.95 -1.05 -30.91
CA GLU A 288 6.76 -0.61 -31.63
C GLU A 288 6.63 0.91 -31.57
N HIS A 289 6.56 1.56 -32.72
CA HIS A 289 6.63 3.02 -32.84
C HIS A 289 5.28 3.68 -32.56
N SER A 290 4.79 3.47 -31.34
CA SER A 290 3.56 4.00 -30.80
C SER A 290 3.68 4.14 -29.29
N TYR A 291 2.74 4.85 -28.68
CA TYR A 291 2.53 4.80 -27.26
C TYR A 291 1.26 3.99 -26.96
N HIS A 292 1.36 3.05 -26.03
CA HIS A 292 0.20 2.33 -25.53
C HIS A 292 0.52 1.63 -24.22
N ARG A 293 -0.50 1.36 -23.43
CA ARG A 293 -0.37 0.60 -22.19
C ARG A 293 -1.61 -0.20 -21.85
N THR A 294 -1.39 -1.30 -21.16
CA THR A 294 -2.45 -2.16 -20.66
C THR A 294 -3.03 -1.58 -19.36
N LYS A 295 -4.22 -2.08 -19.00
CA LYS A 295 -4.71 -2.12 -17.62
C LYS A 295 -3.82 -3.05 -16.79
N THR A 296 -4.09 -3.15 -15.50
CA THR A 296 -3.47 -4.17 -14.64
C THR A 296 -3.85 -5.56 -15.16
N LEU A 297 -2.85 -6.39 -15.44
CA LEU A 297 -2.99 -7.77 -15.89
C LEU A 297 -2.53 -8.75 -14.81
N ILE A 298 -3.24 -9.88 -14.68
CA ILE A 298 -2.83 -11.04 -13.86
C ILE A 298 -2.32 -12.20 -14.72
N ASP A 299 -2.61 -12.18 -16.01
CA ASP A 299 -2.09 -13.10 -17.02
C ASP A 299 -1.77 -12.29 -18.27
N ILE A 300 -0.48 -12.09 -18.56
CA ILE A 300 -0.05 -11.26 -19.68
C ILE A 300 -0.17 -12.02 -21.01
N GLU A 301 0.08 -13.34 -21.00
CA GLU A 301 0.02 -14.18 -22.19
C GLU A 301 -1.40 -14.28 -22.77
N ASN A 302 -2.40 -14.26 -21.90
CA ASN A 302 -3.82 -14.24 -22.28
C ASN A 302 -4.48 -12.85 -22.12
N GLN A 303 -3.69 -11.81 -21.80
CA GLN A 303 -4.13 -10.43 -21.57
C GLN A 303 -5.33 -10.32 -20.58
N ILE A 304 -5.36 -11.14 -19.54
CA ILE A 304 -6.44 -11.13 -18.54
C ILE A 304 -6.24 -9.97 -17.59
N VAL A 305 -7.17 -9.02 -17.67
CA VAL A 305 -7.27 -7.87 -16.76
C VAL A 305 -7.60 -8.34 -15.35
N ASP A 306 -6.97 -7.71 -14.37
CA ASP A 306 -7.21 -7.95 -12.96
C ASP A 306 -8.65 -7.55 -12.56
N PRO A 307 -9.51 -8.51 -12.19
CA PRO A 307 -10.89 -8.20 -11.85
C PRO A 307 -11.01 -7.36 -10.56
N GLN A 308 -9.98 -7.34 -9.71
CA GLN A 308 -9.93 -6.51 -8.51
C GLN A 308 -9.38 -5.11 -8.78
N TRP A 309 -8.68 -4.91 -9.90
CA TRP A 309 -8.08 -3.62 -10.29
C TRP A 309 -8.35 -3.27 -11.77
N PRO A 310 -9.63 -3.20 -12.20
CA PRO A 310 -9.98 -3.18 -13.63
C PRO A 310 -9.93 -1.78 -14.27
N LYS A 311 -9.67 -0.74 -13.48
CA LYS A 311 -9.72 0.65 -13.93
C LYS A 311 -8.56 0.96 -14.90
N PRO A 312 -8.78 1.76 -15.95
CA PRO A 312 -7.73 2.14 -16.88
C PRO A 312 -6.74 3.18 -16.31
N ASP A 313 -7.16 4.00 -15.35
CA ASP A 313 -6.43 5.16 -14.80
C ASP A 313 -5.85 4.92 -13.39
N ASP A 314 -6.15 3.77 -12.80
CA ASP A 314 -5.69 3.35 -11.48
C ASP A 314 -5.16 1.93 -11.58
N LEU A 315 -3.84 1.78 -11.51
CA LEU A 315 -3.12 0.54 -11.73
C LEU A 315 -2.44 0.05 -10.45
N ARG A 316 -2.16 -1.25 -10.41
CA ARG A 316 -1.34 -1.85 -9.34
C ARG A 316 -0.15 -2.63 -9.86
N VAL A 317 0.87 -2.74 -9.01
CA VAL A 317 1.93 -3.74 -9.14
C VAL A 317 2.03 -4.55 -7.85
N LYS A 318 2.11 -5.87 -7.98
CA LYS A 318 2.33 -6.84 -6.89
C LYS A 318 2.82 -8.16 -7.49
N GLU A 319 3.24 -9.11 -6.66
CA GLU A 319 3.60 -10.44 -7.14
C GLU A 319 2.43 -11.06 -7.94
N GLY A 320 2.70 -11.37 -9.20
CA GLY A 320 1.74 -11.98 -10.12
C GLY A 320 0.81 -11.00 -10.85
N SER A 321 0.92 -9.68 -10.63
CA SER A 321 0.04 -8.67 -11.22
C SER A 321 0.80 -7.37 -11.55
N THR A 322 0.73 -6.92 -12.81
CA THR A 322 1.42 -5.71 -13.29
C THR A 322 0.75 -5.17 -14.55
N PHE A 323 1.28 -4.12 -15.14
CA PHE A 323 0.89 -3.61 -16.45
C PHE A 323 2.12 -3.52 -17.37
N VAL A 324 1.86 -3.48 -18.67
CA VAL A 324 2.87 -3.32 -19.71
C VAL A 324 2.62 -2.00 -20.42
N PHE A 325 3.69 -1.26 -20.73
CA PHE A 325 3.61 -0.14 -21.67
C PHE A 325 4.69 -0.22 -22.75
N VAL A 326 4.37 0.40 -23.89
CA VAL A 326 5.30 0.71 -24.97
C VAL A 326 5.45 2.22 -25.06
N SER A 327 6.70 2.70 -25.05
CA SER A 327 7.04 4.13 -25.19
C SER A 327 7.95 4.39 -26.41
N GLY A 328 7.57 3.84 -27.58
CA GLY A 328 8.40 3.88 -28.80
C GLY A 328 8.25 5.13 -29.67
N LEU A 329 7.85 6.26 -29.07
CA LEU A 329 7.65 7.54 -29.77
C LEU A 329 8.79 8.53 -29.51
N GLY A 330 10.02 8.03 -29.31
CA GLY A 330 11.18 8.82 -28.91
C GLY A 330 11.74 9.76 -30.00
N GLY A 331 11.32 9.60 -31.26
CA GLY A 331 11.62 10.58 -32.31
C GLY A 331 11.83 10.02 -33.71
N TYR A 332 11.95 8.70 -33.90
CA TYR A 332 12.35 8.15 -35.20
C TYR A 332 11.19 8.06 -36.22
N SER A 333 10.09 7.40 -35.88
CA SER A 333 8.87 7.35 -36.72
C SER A 333 7.64 6.98 -35.89
N ILE A 334 6.47 6.96 -36.51
CA ILE A 334 5.16 6.67 -35.89
C ILE A 334 4.43 5.67 -36.78
N ARG A 335 3.85 4.63 -36.19
CA ARG A 335 3.11 3.57 -36.90
C ARG A 335 1.62 3.61 -36.61
N ASP A 336 0.87 2.95 -37.48
CA ASP A 336 -0.57 2.73 -37.43
C ASP A 336 -0.98 1.61 -36.46
N GLN A 337 -2.27 1.59 -36.11
CA GLN A 337 -2.89 0.54 -35.31
C GLN A 337 -3.37 -0.60 -36.23
N ASP A 338 -2.55 -1.64 -36.36
CA ASP A 338 -2.87 -2.82 -37.17
C ASP A 338 -3.90 -3.75 -36.48
N ARG A 339 -3.97 -3.73 -35.14
CA ARG A 339 -4.75 -4.68 -34.32
C ARG A 339 -5.61 -4.00 -33.26
N CYS A 340 -6.53 -4.76 -32.66
CA CYS A 340 -7.37 -4.32 -31.54
C CYS A 340 -8.28 -3.12 -31.86
N LEU A 341 -8.85 -3.11 -33.08
CA LEU A 341 -9.84 -2.12 -33.51
C LEU A 341 -11.16 -2.25 -32.72
N PRO A 342 -11.89 -1.15 -32.43
CA PRO A 342 -11.78 0.18 -33.04
C PRO A 342 -10.61 1.03 -32.52
N ILE A 343 -10.29 2.11 -33.24
CA ILE A 343 -9.25 3.10 -32.91
C ILE A 343 -9.62 4.05 -31.75
N SER A 344 -10.78 3.83 -31.12
CA SER A 344 -11.31 4.64 -30.02
C SER A 344 -11.69 3.78 -28.83
N TYR A 345 -11.48 4.27 -27.60
CA TYR A 345 -11.85 3.55 -26.39
C TYR A 345 -13.36 3.22 -26.33
N PRO A 346 -13.78 2.02 -25.90
CA PRO A 346 -12.95 0.87 -25.54
C PRO A 346 -12.35 0.20 -26.77
N TYR A 347 -11.03 0.03 -26.75
CA TYR A 347 -10.28 -0.66 -27.81
C TYR A 347 -10.68 -2.14 -27.90
N GLY A 348 -10.46 -2.76 -29.06
CA GLY A 348 -10.79 -4.17 -29.32
C GLY A 348 -9.87 -5.17 -28.61
N CYS A 349 -9.80 -6.39 -29.15
CA CYS A 349 -9.10 -7.54 -28.56
C CYS A 349 -9.74 -8.02 -27.25
N ASN A 350 -8.97 -8.12 -26.16
CA ASN A 350 -9.39 -8.65 -24.86
C ASN A 350 -9.78 -7.54 -23.87
N HIS A 351 -9.98 -6.30 -24.36
CA HIS A 351 -10.27 -5.10 -23.56
C HIS A 351 -9.18 -4.76 -22.51
N GLU A 352 -7.97 -5.24 -22.78
CA GLU A 352 -6.75 -5.10 -21.99
C GLU A 352 -6.14 -3.70 -22.06
N TRP A 353 -6.33 -3.00 -23.17
CA TRP A 353 -5.73 -1.69 -23.39
C TRP A 353 -6.42 -0.61 -22.56
N ALA A 354 -5.61 0.17 -21.85
CA ALA A 354 -6.06 1.35 -21.12
C ALA A 354 -5.93 2.62 -21.97
N SER A 355 -4.86 2.71 -22.76
CA SER A 355 -4.61 3.83 -23.67
C SER A 355 -3.85 3.36 -24.91
N VAL A 356 -4.15 3.99 -26.05
CA VAL A 356 -3.57 3.74 -27.37
C VAL A 356 -3.36 5.07 -28.08
N TYR A 357 -2.14 5.29 -28.58
CA TYR A 357 -1.73 6.48 -29.31
C TYR A 357 -0.76 6.12 -30.45
N THR A 358 -1.34 5.95 -31.64
CA THR A 358 -0.70 5.62 -32.91
C THR A 358 -1.00 6.72 -33.94
N SER A 359 -0.50 6.58 -35.17
CA SER A 359 -0.86 7.53 -36.24
C SER A 359 -2.37 7.62 -36.49
N ASP A 360 -3.16 6.59 -36.16
CA ASP A 360 -4.63 6.62 -36.27
C ASP A 360 -5.33 7.46 -35.19
N GLN A 361 -4.62 7.80 -34.11
CA GLN A 361 -5.03 8.78 -33.10
C GLN A 361 -4.27 10.10 -33.25
N ASP A 362 -3.77 10.39 -34.46
CA ASP A 362 -2.98 11.59 -34.78
C ASP A 362 -1.73 11.73 -33.87
N ALA A 363 -1.05 10.61 -33.60
CA ALA A 363 0.06 10.62 -32.67
C ALA A 363 1.21 11.54 -33.08
N ASN A 364 1.81 12.18 -32.07
CA ASN A 364 3.06 12.90 -32.16
C ASN A 364 4.11 12.29 -31.20
N PHE A 365 5.38 12.61 -31.43
CA PHE A 365 6.50 12.13 -30.62
C PHE A 365 6.41 12.63 -29.18
N GLY A 366 6.96 11.89 -28.23
CA GLY A 366 6.83 12.21 -26.82
C GLY A 366 7.57 11.24 -25.91
N ALA A 367 7.32 11.39 -24.61
CA ALA A 367 7.86 10.51 -23.58
C ALA A 367 6.80 10.21 -22.53
N LEU A 368 6.87 9.00 -21.96
CA LEU A 368 6.16 8.67 -20.73
C LEU A 368 6.98 9.15 -19.55
N PHE A 369 6.37 9.90 -18.64
CA PHE A 369 6.96 10.32 -17.38
C PHE A 369 6.27 9.57 -16.25
N CYS A 370 7.03 9.06 -15.29
CA CYS A 370 6.49 8.60 -14.01
C CYS A 370 7.21 9.30 -12.87
N VAL A 371 6.41 9.95 -12.02
CA VAL A 371 6.83 10.53 -10.75
C VAL A 371 6.62 9.47 -9.68
N PHE A 372 7.68 8.78 -9.30
CA PHE A 372 7.68 7.86 -8.17
C PHE A 372 7.67 8.63 -6.87
N ASN A 373 7.14 8.00 -5.83
CA ASN A 373 6.91 8.61 -4.52
C ASN A 373 5.91 9.78 -4.54
N ALA A 374 4.95 9.74 -5.48
CA ALA A 374 4.04 10.85 -5.79
C ALA A 374 3.25 11.31 -4.56
N GLY A 375 3.20 12.62 -4.35
CA GLY A 375 2.56 13.23 -3.19
C GLY A 375 3.19 12.79 -1.86
N GLY A 376 4.49 12.46 -1.89
CA GLY A 376 5.28 12.01 -0.74
C GLY A 376 5.02 10.57 -0.30
N GLN A 377 4.31 9.77 -1.10
CA GLN A 377 3.93 8.40 -0.76
C GLN A 377 4.85 7.40 -1.44
N SER A 378 5.69 6.69 -0.68
CA SER A 378 6.72 5.80 -1.20
C SER A 378 6.20 4.70 -2.14
N ASN A 379 4.93 4.31 -2.03
CA ASN A 379 4.31 3.27 -2.85
C ASN A 379 3.32 3.80 -3.90
N LYS A 380 3.27 5.11 -4.14
CA LYS A 380 2.50 5.70 -5.25
C LYS A 380 3.40 6.27 -6.33
N ALA A 381 3.03 6.05 -7.58
CA ALA A 381 3.59 6.74 -8.72
C ALA A 381 2.47 7.40 -9.52
N TYR A 382 2.76 8.58 -10.06
CA TYR A 382 1.89 9.27 -10.99
C TYR A 382 2.57 9.30 -12.35
N CYS A 383 1.94 8.73 -13.37
CA CYS A 383 2.50 8.63 -14.70
C CYS A 383 1.65 9.39 -15.71
N TYR A 384 2.30 9.99 -16.71
CA TYR A 384 1.64 10.66 -17.82
C TYR A 384 2.50 10.63 -19.08
N PHE A 385 1.87 10.39 -20.23
CA PHE A 385 2.53 10.55 -21.51
C PHE A 385 2.29 11.95 -22.04
N LYS A 386 3.36 12.65 -22.36
CA LYS A 386 3.32 14.00 -22.92
C LYS A 386 4.01 14.02 -24.28
N ASN A 387 3.33 14.60 -25.27
CA ASN A 387 3.90 14.78 -26.60
C ASN A 387 4.69 16.11 -26.71
N ILE A 388 5.46 16.26 -27.79
CA ILE A 388 6.30 17.44 -28.03
C ILE A 388 5.52 18.73 -28.32
N ASP A 389 4.19 18.65 -28.52
CA ASP A 389 3.31 19.82 -28.59
C ASP A 389 2.83 20.27 -27.19
N GLY A 390 3.18 19.52 -26.15
CA GLY A 390 2.85 19.80 -24.76
C GLY A 390 1.52 19.23 -24.28
N GLU A 391 0.86 18.40 -25.09
CA GLU A 391 -0.39 17.73 -24.74
C GLU A 391 -0.12 16.50 -23.86
N ILE A 392 -0.88 16.37 -22.77
CA ILE A 392 -0.94 15.14 -21.98
C ILE A 392 -1.97 14.23 -22.65
N VAL A 393 -1.47 13.16 -23.26
CA VAL A 393 -2.28 12.21 -24.04
C VAL A 393 -2.90 11.15 -23.13
N ASP A 394 -2.20 10.82 -22.05
CA ASP A 394 -2.61 9.80 -21.10
C ASP A 394 -2.02 10.12 -19.72
N GLU A 395 -2.76 9.79 -18.66
CA GLU A 395 -2.33 9.94 -17.28
C GLU A 395 -2.97 8.86 -16.40
N PHE A 396 -2.23 8.38 -15.41
CA PHE A 396 -2.66 7.30 -14.53
C PHE A 396 -1.85 7.26 -13.23
N SER A 397 -2.45 6.66 -12.21
CA SER A 397 -1.78 6.37 -10.95
C SER A 397 -1.39 4.90 -10.86
N VAL A 398 -0.26 4.62 -10.23
CA VAL A 398 0.19 3.25 -9.92
C VAL A 398 0.38 3.11 -8.42
N THR A 399 -0.14 2.05 -7.84
CA THR A 399 0.11 1.67 -6.45
C THR A 399 0.94 0.40 -6.38
N SER A 400 2.07 0.45 -5.69
CA SER A 400 2.85 -0.75 -5.37
C SER A 400 2.31 -1.43 -4.10
N PHE A 401 2.07 -2.73 -4.20
CA PHE A 401 1.74 -3.63 -3.09
C PHE A 401 2.77 -4.76 -2.95
N VAL A 402 3.97 -4.58 -3.52
CA VAL A 402 5.08 -5.53 -3.34
C VAL A 402 5.45 -5.56 -1.86
N ASP A 403 5.40 -6.76 -1.25
CA ASP A 403 5.69 -6.93 0.17
C ASP A 403 7.21 -6.71 0.40
N VAL A 404 7.56 -5.63 1.11
CA VAL A 404 8.95 -5.40 1.53
C VAL A 404 9.27 -6.35 2.68
N ASP A 405 9.87 -7.49 2.35
CA ASP A 405 10.40 -8.41 3.35
C ASP A 405 11.63 -7.80 4.05
N ILE A 406 11.39 -7.08 5.14
CA ILE A 406 12.41 -6.50 6.02
C ILE A 406 13.34 -7.56 6.67
N THR A 407 13.06 -8.86 6.53
CA THR A 407 14.01 -9.90 6.96
C THR A 407 15.14 -10.14 5.96
N LYS A 408 14.98 -9.69 4.71
CA LYS A 408 16.03 -9.71 3.67
C LYS A 408 17.00 -8.53 3.77
N THR A 409 16.62 -7.45 4.47
CA THR A 409 17.59 -6.43 4.91
C THR A 409 18.37 -6.97 6.11
N SER A 410 19.61 -7.40 5.90
CA SER A 410 20.57 -7.46 7.00
C SER A 410 21.08 -6.05 7.32
N PRO A 411 20.79 -5.54 8.52
CA PRO A 411 21.81 -5.04 9.41
C PRO A 411 21.97 -5.99 10.59
N ALA A 412 23.19 -6.02 11.12
CA ALA A 412 23.72 -6.97 12.11
C ALA A 412 22.73 -7.43 13.19
N LYS A 413 22.77 -8.75 13.45
CA LYS A 413 22.22 -9.40 14.65
C LYS A 413 22.55 -8.60 15.92
N THR A 414 21.52 -8.06 16.56
CA THR A 414 21.52 -7.78 17.99
C THR A 414 20.47 -8.68 18.64
N GLU A 415 20.92 -9.56 19.52
CA GLU A 415 20.08 -10.40 20.36
C GLU A 415 19.21 -9.50 21.25
N LEU A 416 17.89 -9.75 21.28
CA LEU A 416 16.96 -9.12 22.23
C LEU A 416 16.75 -10.05 23.44
N PRO A 417 16.71 -9.50 24.67
CA PRO A 417 16.52 -10.27 25.89
C PRO A 417 15.05 -10.67 26.12
N GLU A 418 14.85 -11.63 27.03
CA GLU A 418 13.57 -12.21 27.44
C GLU A 418 12.52 -11.18 27.92
N ARG A 419 11.24 -11.51 27.69
CA ARG A 419 10.05 -10.69 27.98
C ARG A 419 9.81 -10.49 29.47
N ASP A 420 9.71 -9.23 29.89
CA ASP A 420 8.97 -8.81 31.09
C ASP A 420 7.60 -8.26 30.67
N SER A 421 6.53 -8.76 31.29
CA SER A 421 5.15 -8.31 31.10
C SER A 421 4.94 -6.91 31.68
N VAL A 422 4.74 -5.92 30.81
CA VAL A 422 4.46 -4.54 31.21
C VAL A 422 2.96 -4.37 31.46
N MET A 423 2.55 -4.06 32.70
CA MET A 423 1.20 -3.62 33.04
C MET A 423 0.90 -2.26 32.37
N VAL A 424 -0.27 -2.11 31.75
CA VAL A 424 -0.69 -0.87 31.07
C VAL A 424 -1.34 0.09 32.06
N ASP A 425 -0.77 1.29 32.23
CA ASP A 425 -1.34 2.35 33.08
C ASP A 425 -2.39 3.19 32.31
N LEU A 426 -3.68 2.99 32.64
CA LEU A 426 -4.79 3.82 32.14
C LEU A 426 -5.17 4.97 33.11
N SER A 427 -4.34 5.33 34.09
CA SER A 427 -4.65 6.30 35.16
C SER A 427 -5.18 7.65 34.68
N LYS A 428 -4.92 8.04 33.43
CA LYS A 428 -5.28 9.36 32.87
C LYS A 428 -6.32 9.32 31.74
N THR A 429 -6.85 8.16 31.39
CA THR A 429 -7.78 8.02 30.25
C THR A 429 -9.23 8.24 30.68
N ASN A 430 -9.97 9.08 29.95
CA ASN A 430 -11.42 9.23 30.13
C ASN A 430 -12.14 8.08 29.38
N LEU A 431 -12.81 7.19 30.11
CA LEU A 431 -13.52 6.04 29.54
C LEU A 431 -15.05 6.22 29.54
N ARG A 432 -15.56 7.42 29.88
CA ARG A 432 -17.00 7.71 29.86
C ARG A 432 -17.54 7.66 28.42
N GLY A 433 -18.58 6.87 28.18
CA GLY A 433 -19.20 6.73 26.86
C GLY A 433 -18.41 5.90 25.85
N ALA A 434 -17.29 5.29 26.28
CA ALA A 434 -16.40 4.57 25.37
C ALA A 434 -17.03 3.27 24.87
N ASP A 435 -16.88 2.96 23.58
CA ASP A 435 -17.22 1.63 23.07
C ASP A 435 -16.03 0.70 23.23
N LEU A 436 -16.15 -0.22 24.18
CA LEU A 436 -15.18 -1.25 24.54
C LEU A 436 -15.70 -2.65 24.19
N SER A 437 -16.81 -2.78 23.47
CA SER A 437 -17.30 -4.09 23.02
C SER A 437 -16.28 -4.73 22.06
N GLY A 438 -15.96 -6.01 22.27
CA GLY A 438 -14.95 -6.74 21.47
C GLY A 438 -13.48 -6.35 21.72
N VAL A 439 -13.17 -5.38 22.58
CA VAL A 439 -11.80 -5.02 23.00
C VAL A 439 -11.33 -6.01 24.07
N ASN A 440 -10.23 -6.75 23.92
CA ASN A 440 -9.76 -7.61 25.02
C ASN A 440 -9.04 -6.80 26.12
N LEU A 441 -9.53 -6.94 27.35
CA LEU A 441 -9.15 -6.17 28.53
C LEU A 441 -8.26 -6.94 29.51
N VAL A 442 -7.79 -8.16 29.21
CA VAL A 442 -7.18 -9.14 30.15
C VAL A 442 -6.02 -8.60 31.01
N SER A 443 -5.33 -7.53 30.61
CA SER A 443 -4.24 -6.92 31.40
C SER A 443 -4.45 -5.43 31.69
N VAL A 444 -5.70 -4.98 31.66
CA VAL A 444 -6.10 -3.60 31.92
C VAL A 444 -6.59 -3.45 33.36
N ASP A 445 -5.97 -2.54 34.11
CA ASP A 445 -6.48 -2.14 35.42
C ASP A 445 -7.69 -1.20 35.28
N LEU A 446 -8.88 -1.75 35.58
CA LEU A 446 -10.15 -1.04 35.58
C LEU A 446 -10.52 -0.47 36.96
N SER A 447 -9.70 -0.70 37.99
CA SER A 447 -9.99 -0.23 39.35
C SER A 447 -10.03 1.31 39.40
N GLY A 448 -11.05 1.84 40.08
CA GLY A 448 -11.26 3.28 40.22
C GLY A 448 -11.63 4.04 38.93
N LYS A 449 -11.84 3.36 37.80
CA LYS A 449 -12.14 4.03 36.52
C LYS A 449 -13.58 4.51 36.42
N ASP A 450 -13.77 5.60 35.69
CA ASP A 450 -15.09 6.08 35.32
C ASP A 450 -15.50 5.57 33.94
N LEU A 451 -16.37 4.56 33.93
CA LEU A 451 -16.94 3.90 32.75
C LEU A 451 -18.40 4.32 32.52
N THR A 452 -18.80 5.50 33.01
CA THR A 452 -20.18 5.97 32.86
C THR A 452 -20.58 5.99 31.37
N TYR A 453 -21.66 5.31 31.00
CA TYR A 453 -22.16 5.13 29.62
C TYR A 453 -21.26 4.35 28.66
N ALA A 454 -20.22 3.66 29.14
CA ALA A 454 -19.37 2.83 28.26
C ALA A 454 -20.09 1.57 27.78
N ASN A 455 -19.82 1.13 26.55
CA ASN A 455 -20.26 -0.16 26.02
C ASN A 455 -19.20 -1.23 26.32
N LEU A 456 -19.51 -2.17 27.20
CA LEU A 456 -18.70 -3.33 27.63
C LEU A 456 -19.41 -4.64 27.26
N SER A 457 -20.33 -4.60 26.30
CA SER A 457 -21.11 -5.79 25.91
C SER A 457 -20.20 -6.93 25.43
N GLY A 458 -20.52 -8.15 25.86
CA GLY A 458 -19.80 -9.38 25.52
C GLY A 458 -18.41 -9.53 26.15
N GLN A 459 -17.99 -8.63 27.04
CA GLN A 459 -16.65 -8.69 27.64
C GLN A 459 -16.50 -9.80 28.68
N ASP A 460 -15.32 -10.41 28.74
CA ASP A 460 -14.91 -11.25 29.88
C ASP A 460 -14.14 -10.40 30.89
N LEU A 461 -14.80 -10.09 32.00
CA LEU A 461 -14.28 -9.31 33.14
C LEU A 461 -14.08 -10.19 34.39
N SER A 462 -14.10 -11.52 34.25
CA SER A 462 -14.11 -12.45 35.39
C SER A 462 -12.90 -12.29 36.33
N ASP A 463 -11.73 -11.96 35.78
CA ASP A 463 -10.48 -11.77 36.50
C ASP A 463 -10.16 -10.29 36.83
N HIS A 464 -11.08 -9.35 36.56
CA HIS A 464 -10.83 -7.92 36.76
C HIS A 464 -11.20 -7.42 38.15
N ASP A 465 -10.35 -6.57 38.71
CA ASP A 465 -10.71 -5.76 39.88
C ASP A 465 -11.54 -4.54 39.47
N LEU A 466 -12.83 -4.58 39.78
CA LEU A 466 -13.75 -3.46 39.55
C LEU A 466 -13.92 -2.59 40.81
N THR A 467 -13.07 -2.70 41.82
CA THR A 467 -13.18 -1.87 43.03
C THR A 467 -13.13 -0.38 42.68
N ASN A 468 -14.06 0.41 43.23
CA ASN A 468 -14.24 1.85 42.97
C ASN A 468 -14.54 2.25 41.50
N THR A 469 -14.78 1.32 40.60
CA THR A 469 -15.16 1.62 39.21
C THR A 469 -16.60 2.15 39.12
N ILE A 470 -16.85 3.20 38.36
CA ILE A 470 -18.18 3.79 38.12
C ILE A 470 -18.76 3.20 36.84
N LEU A 471 -19.88 2.48 36.94
CA LEU A 471 -20.54 1.76 35.83
C LEU A 471 -21.93 2.30 35.49
N ARG A 472 -22.25 3.52 35.95
CA ARG A 472 -23.53 4.18 35.71
C ARG A 472 -23.82 4.26 34.21
N GLY A 473 -24.94 3.74 33.75
CA GLY A 473 -25.34 3.79 32.34
C GLY A 473 -24.52 2.91 31.39
N ALA A 474 -23.57 2.12 31.89
CA ALA A 474 -22.76 1.26 31.05
C ALA A 474 -23.60 0.13 30.45
N ASP A 475 -23.29 -0.26 29.22
CA ASP A 475 -23.85 -1.46 28.60
C ASP A 475 -22.96 -2.66 28.91
N LEU A 476 -23.42 -3.55 29.77
CA LEU A 476 -22.73 -4.77 30.19
C LEU A 476 -23.39 -6.02 29.60
N SER A 477 -24.21 -5.87 28.56
CA SER A 477 -24.99 -6.98 28.00
C SER A 477 -24.11 -8.16 27.64
N ASP A 478 -24.51 -9.37 28.02
CA ASP A 478 -23.78 -10.63 27.76
C ASP A 478 -22.32 -10.67 28.28
N SER A 479 -21.92 -9.77 29.18
CA SER A 479 -20.59 -9.79 29.79
C SER A 479 -20.47 -10.82 30.94
N VAL A 480 -19.25 -11.26 31.20
CA VAL A 480 -18.89 -12.10 32.37
C VAL A 480 -18.29 -11.21 33.43
N LEU A 481 -19.03 -10.94 34.51
CA LEU A 481 -18.56 -10.08 35.61
C LEU A 481 -17.74 -10.85 36.66
N PRO A 482 -16.85 -10.18 37.40
CA PRO A 482 -16.07 -10.82 38.46
C PRO A 482 -16.96 -11.31 39.60
N ASP A 483 -16.47 -12.25 40.40
CA ASP A 483 -17.20 -12.79 41.55
C ASP A 483 -17.20 -11.86 42.78
N SER A 484 -16.34 -10.84 42.78
CA SER A 484 -16.19 -9.90 43.89
C SER A 484 -16.13 -8.45 43.39
N GLY A 485 -16.29 -7.50 44.31
CA GLY A 485 -16.22 -6.07 44.01
C GLY A 485 -17.44 -5.52 43.28
N LEU A 486 -18.61 -6.18 43.36
CA LEU A 486 -19.86 -5.68 42.77
C LEU A 486 -20.85 -5.06 43.77
N SER A 487 -20.55 -5.12 45.07
CA SER A 487 -21.32 -4.48 46.14
C SER A 487 -21.08 -2.97 46.22
N GLU A 488 -22.04 -2.22 46.77
CA GLU A 488 -22.01 -0.77 46.95
C GLU A 488 -21.78 0.03 45.65
N LYS A 489 -22.11 -0.54 44.49
CA LYS A 489 -21.88 0.07 43.17
C LYS A 489 -23.07 0.85 42.64
N ASP A 490 -22.78 1.93 41.93
CA ASP A 490 -23.75 2.65 41.11
C ASP A 490 -23.81 2.02 39.70
N PHE A 491 -24.88 1.26 39.47
CA PHE A 491 -25.30 0.71 38.17
C PHE A 491 -26.57 1.41 37.64
N ASP A 492 -26.89 2.62 38.11
CA ASP A 492 -28.08 3.31 37.62
C ASP A 492 -28.01 3.48 36.10
N HIS A 493 -29.12 3.22 35.41
CA HIS A 493 -29.23 3.21 33.94
C HIS A 493 -28.39 2.16 33.20
N ALA A 494 -27.67 1.26 33.89
CA ALA A 494 -26.88 0.23 33.22
C ALA A 494 -27.76 -0.80 32.49
N VAL A 495 -27.23 -1.37 31.41
CA VAL A 495 -27.85 -2.48 30.68
C VAL A 495 -27.14 -3.77 31.10
N LEU A 496 -27.84 -4.67 31.79
CA LEU A 496 -27.30 -5.93 32.32
C LEU A 496 -27.94 -7.15 31.63
N ASP A 497 -28.48 -6.93 30.43
CA ASP A 497 -29.23 -7.94 29.69
C ASP A 497 -28.36 -9.17 29.42
N GLY A 498 -28.90 -10.37 29.66
CA GLY A 498 -28.19 -11.63 29.45
C GLY A 498 -27.06 -11.96 30.45
N VAL A 499 -26.68 -11.04 31.35
CA VAL A 499 -25.59 -11.24 32.31
C VAL A 499 -25.94 -12.30 33.36
N ASP A 500 -24.96 -13.15 33.72
CA ASP A 500 -25.10 -14.07 34.84
C ASP A 500 -24.62 -13.45 36.16
N LEU A 501 -25.58 -13.01 36.98
CA LEU A 501 -25.35 -12.47 38.32
C LEU A 501 -25.63 -13.50 39.43
N SER A 502 -25.80 -14.78 39.09
CA SER A 502 -26.15 -15.79 40.10
C SER A 502 -25.06 -15.96 41.17
N GLY A 503 -25.49 -16.01 42.42
CA GLY A 503 -24.60 -16.13 43.58
C GLY A 503 -23.70 -14.92 43.88
N LYS A 504 -23.72 -13.86 43.06
CA LYS A 504 -22.86 -12.68 43.23
C LYS A 504 -23.32 -11.77 44.35
N ASP A 505 -22.39 -11.05 44.98
CA ASP A 505 -22.67 -10.08 46.04
C ASP A 505 -22.95 -8.68 45.45
N LEU A 506 -24.20 -8.22 45.57
CA LEU A 506 -24.70 -6.95 45.04
C LEU A 506 -25.31 -6.07 46.15
N GLN A 507 -25.00 -6.36 47.42
CA GLN A 507 -25.53 -5.59 48.55
C GLN A 507 -25.24 -4.10 48.40
N TYR A 508 -26.23 -3.26 48.76
CA TYR A 508 -26.18 -1.79 48.69
C TYR A 508 -25.95 -1.18 47.29
N SER A 509 -25.92 -1.98 46.22
CA SER A 509 -25.77 -1.45 44.86
C SER A 509 -27.08 -0.83 44.35
N THR A 510 -27.00 0.20 43.52
CA THR A 510 -28.16 0.86 42.91
C THR A 510 -28.27 0.51 41.43
N PHE A 511 -29.48 0.20 40.97
CA PHE A 511 -29.77 -0.24 39.61
C PHE A 511 -30.90 0.57 38.96
N ARG A 512 -31.15 1.78 39.45
CA ARG A 512 -32.36 2.54 39.11
C ARG A 512 -32.41 2.76 37.60
N TYR A 513 -33.57 2.52 36.98
CA TYR A 513 -33.76 2.62 35.53
C TYR A 513 -32.87 1.68 34.68
N GLY A 514 -32.27 0.65 35.27
CA GLY A 514 -31.47 -0.35 34.54
C GLY A 514 -32.31 -1.35 33.76
N SER A 515 -31.69 -2.03 32.78
CA SER A 515 -32.28 -3.12 32.01
C SER A 515 -31.73 -4.47 32.48
N PHE A 516 -32.62 -5.47 32.61
CA PHE A 516 -32.33 -6.79 33.18
C PHE A 516 -32.97 -7.93 32.35
N ASP A 517 -33.17 -7.71 31.05
CA ASP A 517 -33.80 -8.70 30.18
C ASP A 517 -32.88 -9.94 30.10
N ASN A 518 -33.41 -11.13 30.39
CA ASN A 518 -32.64 -12.38 30.45
C ASN A 518 -31.46 -12.43 31.45
N THR A 519 -31.33 -11.48 32.39
CA THR A 519 -30.31 -11.53 33.44
C THR A 519 -30.62 -12.67 34.44
N ASN A 520 -29.59 -13.37 34.93
CA ASN A 520 -29.74 -14.40 35.97
C ASN A 520 -29.43 -13.83 37.36
N LEU A 521 -30.40 -13.77 38.27
CA LEU A 521 -30.23 -13.27 39.63
C LEU A 521 -30.33 -14.37 40.71
N GLU A 522 -30.20 -15.65 40.34
CA GLU A 522 -30.46 -16.76 41.26
C GLU A 522 -29.43 -16.78 42.40
N ASN A 523 -29.89 -16.84 43.65
CA ASN A 523 -29.02 -16.84 44.84
C ASN A 523 -28.12 -15.58 44.99
N ALA A 524 -28.35 -14.49 44.25
CA ALA A 524 -27.59 -13.26 44.40
C ALA A 524 -27.87 -12.61 45.77
N ASN A 525 -26.87 -12.00 46.41
CA ASN A 525 -27.07 -11.21 47.61
C ASN A 525 -27.52 -9.80 47.22
N LEU A 526 -28.80 -9.48 47.42
CA LEU A 526 -29.43 -8.22 47.03
C LEU A 526 -29.76 -7.35 48.25
N PHE A 527 -29.13 -7.60 49.40
CA PHE A 527 -29.46 -6.92 50.65
C PHE A 527 -29.33 -5.40 50.48
N LEU A 528 -30.46 -4.70 50.63
CA LEU A 528 -30.53 -3.24 50.44
C LEU A 528 -30.11 -2.73 49.06
N ALA A 529 -30.16 -3.56 48.02
CA ALA A 529 -30.01 -3.13 46.64
C ALA A 529 -31.26 -2.36 46.16
N ASP A 530 -31.04 -1.29 45.38
CA ASP A 530 -32.13 -0.43 44.89
C ASP A 530 -32.47 -0.73 43.42
N PHE A 531 -33.69 -1.21 43.19
CA PHE A 531 -34.24 -1.53 41.87
C PHE A 531 -35.38 -0.58 41.47
N GLU A 532 -35.40 0.65 41.97
CA GLU A 532 -36.43 1.64 41.61
C GLU A 532 -36.55 1.75 40.08
N LEU A 533 -37.78 1.52 39.58
CA LEU A 533 -38.14 1.61 38.17
C LEU A 533 -37.39 0.62 37.25
N VAL A 534 -36.97 -0.53 37.77
CA VAL A 534 -36.46 -1.67 36.98
C VAL A 534 -37.58 -2.67 36.68
N ASP A 535 -37.69 -3.13 35.44
CA ASP A 535 -38.60 -4.22 35.05
C ASP A 535 -37.92 -5.58 35.25
N LEU A 536 -38.21 -6.24 36.37
CA LEU A 536 -37.70 -7.57 36.67
C LEU A 536 -38.59 -8.70 36.12
N THR A 537 -39.62 -8.41 35.31
CA THR A 537 -40.53 -9.45 34.79
C THR A 537 -39.90 -10.34 33.71
N LYS A 538 -38.76 -9.91 33.15
CA LYS A 538 -38.07 -10.56 32.03
C LYS A 538 -36.72 -11.19 32.40
N ILE A 539 -36.38 -11.24 33.68
CA ILE A 539 -35.17 -11.94 34.16
C ILE A 539 -35.25 -13.44 33.85
N LYS A 540 -34.09 -14.08 33.64
CA LYS A 540 -33.98 -15.49 33.20
C LYS A 540 -34.58 -16.49 34.18
N ASN A 541 -34.37 -16.26 35.48
CA ASN A 541 -34.82 -17.14 36.56
C ASN A 541 -36.31 -16.93 36.93
N LYS A 542 -37.04 -16.03 36.27
CA LYS A 542 -38.49 -15.75 36.40
C LYS A 542 -39.00 -15.45 37.83
N SER A 543 -38.11 -15.42 38.81
CA SER A 543 -38.35 -15.15 40.23
C SER A 543 -37.02 -14.91 40.94
N LEU A 544 -37.02 -14.15 42.02
CA LEU A 544 -35.85 -13.91 42.88
C LEU A 544 -35.67 -15.02 43.93
N ILE A 545 -36.02 -16.28 43.60
CA ILE A 545 -35.92 -17.40 44.56
C ILE A 545 -34.48 -17.50 45.09
N ASN A 546 -34.36 -17.55 46.42
CA ASN A 546 -33.12 -17.59 47.20
C ASN A 546 -32.22 -16.34 47.14
N ALA A 547 -32.63 -15.26 46.48
CA ALA A 547 -31.94 -13.97 46.65
C ALA A 547 -32.27 -13.39 48.04
N ASN A 548 -31.27 -12.84 48.71
CA ASN A 548 -31.46 -12.18 50.01
C ASN A 548 -31.76 -10.69 49.77
N LEU A 549 -32.99 -10.24 50.01
CA LEU A 549 -33.45 -8.86 49.82
C LEU A 549 -33.31 -8.03 51.10
#